data_AF-A0A1G3IY73-F1
#
_entry.id   AF-A0A1G3IY73-F1
#
_cell.length_a   1.000
_cell.length_b   1.000
_cell.length_c   1.000
_cell.angle_alpha   90.00
_cell.angle_beta   90.00
_cell.angle_gamma   90.00
#
_symmetry.space_group_name_H-M   'P 1'
#
loop_
_entity.id
_entity.type
_entity.pdbx_description
1 polymer ?
#
loop_
_entity_poly.entity_id
_entity_poly.type
_entity_poly.pdbx_seq_one_letter_code
_entity_poly.pdbx_strand_id
1 'polypeptide(L)'
;MTDTKKIAVSPRHRARELALQGLYEWKISGSSATQIGRSTGDDKSLGRYDSELYQQLLRGAIAQHEALDEQIAPQLDRALAELSPVEYSVLLLGAYEL
;
A
#
# COMPACT_ATOMS: atom_id res chain seq x y z
N MET A 1 22.13 -29.94 1.67
CA MET A 1 21.14 -29.14 0.91
C MET A 1 19.93 -28.98 1.81
N THR A 2 19.82 -27.85 2.51
CA THR A 2 18.68 -27.55 3.37
C THR A 2 17.51 -27.10 2.49
N ASP A 3 16.49 -27.94 2.38
CA ASP A 3 15.21 -27.57 1.78
C ASP A 3 14.61 -26.40 2.58
N THR A 4 14.77 -25.19 2.04
CA THR A 4 14.12 -24.01 2.61
C THR A 4 12.66 -24.10 2.21
N LYS A 5 11.82 -24.61 3.12
CA LYS A 5 10.36 -24.62 2.99
C LYS A 5 9.89 -23.17 2.76
N LYS A 6 9.57 -22.82 1.51
CA LYS A 6 8.96 -21.52 1.18
C LYS A 6 7.70 -21.35 2.01
N ILE A 7 7.71 -20.40 2.95
CA ILE A 7 6.51 -20.04 3.69
C ILE A 7 5.55 -19.40 2.68
N ALA A 8 4.39 -20.03 2.47
CA ALA A 8 3.38 -19.49 1.58
C ALA A 8 2.85 -18.19 2.18
N VAL A 9 3.06 -17.08 1.47
CA VAL A 9 2.51 -15.77 1.84
C VAL A 9 0.99 -15.86 1.84
N SER A 10 0.35 -15.43 2.95
CA SER A 10 -1.11 -15.46 3.03
C SER A 10 -1.74 -14.49 2.03
N PRO A 11 -2.94 -14.76 1.49
CA PRO A 11 -3.61 -13.83 0.57
C PRO A 11 -3.76 -12.42 1.12
N ARG A 12 -3.93 -12.28 2.44
CA ARG A 12 -4.01 -10.98 3.14
C ARG A 12 -2.67 -10.27 3.23
N HIS A 13 -1.58 -11.00 3.46
CA HIS A 13 -0.23 -10.42 3.42
C HIS A 13 0.10 -9.95 2.01
N ARG A 14 -0.22 -10.76 0.99
CA ARG A 14 -0.04 -10.37 -0.42
C ARG A 14 -0.87 -9.14 -0.79
N ALA A 15 -2.10 -9.03 -0.30
CA ALA A 15 -2.93 -7.84 -0.52
C ALA A 15 -2.30 -6.56 0.04
N ARG A 16 -1.65 -6.62 1.23
CA ARG A 16 -0.91 -5.48 1.80
C ARG A 16 0.32 -5.11 0.98
N GLU A 17 1.08 -6.10 0.51
CA GLU A 17 2.22 -5.85 -0.38
C GLU A 17 1.78 -5.10 -1.66
N LEU A 18 0.68 -5.56 -2.28
CA LEU A 18 0.13 -4.92 -3.47
C LEU A 18 -0.43 -3.53 -3.18
N ALA A 19 -1.10 -3.34 -2.04
CA ALA A 19 -1.60 -2.04 -1.63
C ALA A 19 -0.45 -1.04 -1.42
N LEU A 20 0.64 -1.46 -0.77
CA LEU A 20 1.83 -0.64 -0.59
C LEU A 20 2.45 -0.23 -1.94
N GLN A 21 2.57 -1.16 -2.89
CA GLN A 21 3.05 -0.87 -4.25
C GLN A 21 2.14 0.14 -4.97
N GLY A 22 0.82 -0.02 -4.83
CA GLY A 22 -0.16 0.90 -5.41
C GLY A 22 -0.11 2.30 -4.77
N LEU A 23 0.10 2.41 -3.46
CA LEU A 23 0.28 3.70 -2.78
C LEU A 23 1.55 4.41 -3.22
N TYR A 24 2.63 3.66 -3.41
CA TYR A 24 3.86 4.20 -3.99
C TYR A 24 3.63 4.72 -5.42
N GLU A 25 2.96 3.94 -6.26
CA GLU A 25 2.62 4.35 -7.63
C GLU A 25 1.74 5.60 -7.63
N TRP A 26 0.73 5.67 -6.77
CA TRP A 26 -0.11 6.85 -6.60
C TRP A 26 0.72 8.07 -6.23
N LYS A 27 1.63 7.95 -5.24
CA LYS A 27 2.46 9.05 -4.75
C LYS A 27 3.43 9.59 -5.81
N ILE A 28 3.99 8.71 -6.64
CA ILE A 28 4.99 9.10 -7.65
C ILE A 28 4.34 9.55 -8.96
N SER A 29 3.28 8.89 -9.42
CA SER A 29 2.71 9.12 -10.75
C SER A 29 1.49 10.05 -10.74
N GLY A 30 0.84 10.24 -9.59
CA GLY A 30 -0.45 10.94 -9.52
C GLY A 30 -1.62 10.18 -10.15
N SER A 31 -1.42 8.91 -10.55
CA SER A 31 -2.49 8.06 -11.11
C SER A 31 -3.61 7.86 -10.11
N SER A 32 -4.87 7.83 -10.55
CA SER A 32 -5.99 7.59 -9.63
C SER A 32 -5.98 6.17 -9.06
N ALA A 33 -6.53 5.99 -7.85
CA ALA A 33 -6.71 4.66 -7.23
C ALA A 33 -7.45 3.68 -8.15
N THR A 34 -8.37 4.18 -8.98
CA THR A 34 -9.11 3.38 -9.97
C THR A 34 -8.21 2.87 -11.08
N GLN A 35 -7.30 3.69 -11.62
CA GLN A 35 -6.36 3.28 -12.66
C GLN A 35 -5.38 2.24 -12.14
N ILE A 36 -4.82 2.49 -10.95
CA ILE A 36 -3.88 1.57 -10.29
C ILE A 36 -4.56 0.24 -9.99
N GLY A 37 -5.75 0.27 -9.38
CA GLY A 37 -6.51 -0.94 -9.07
C GLY A 37 -6.91 -1.75 -10.30
N ARG A 38 -7.17 -1.10 -11.44
CA ARG A 38 -7.40 -1.79 -12.72
C ARG A 38 -6.13 -2.46 -13.24
N SER A 39 -5.00 -1.73 -13.26
CA SER A 39 -3.71 -2.26 -13.68
C SER A 39 -3.32 -3.51 -12.88
N THR A 40 -3.46 -3.45 -11.55
CA THR A 40 -3.21 -4.59 -10.66
C THR A 40 -4.20 -5.74 -10.91
N GLY A 41 -5.48 -5.46 -11.18
CA GLY A 41 -6.47 -6.48 -11.49
C GLY A 41 -6.23 -7.20 -12.83
N ASP A 42 -5.69 -6.48 -13.81
CA ASP A 42 -5.38 -7.01 -15.15
C ASP A 42 -4.10 -7.85 -15.18
N ASP A 43 -3.21 -7.69 -14.20
CA ASP A 43 -1.97 -8.46 -14.10
C ASP A 43 -2.18 -9.88 -13.53
N LYS A 44 -2.26 -10.85 -14.45
CA LYS A 44 -2.42 -12.28 -14.13
C LYS A 44 -1.19 -12.91 -13.48
N SER A 45 -0.04 -12.24 -13.46
CA SER A 45 1.21 -12.76 -12.88
C SER A 45 1.30 -12.61 -11.37
N LEU A 46 0.43 -11.79 -10.76
CA LEU A 46 0.49 -11.46 -9.33
C LEU A 46 0.13 -12.61 -8.38
N GLY A 47 -0.42 -13.70 -8.91
CA GLY A 47 -0.85 -14.85 -8.12
C GLY A 47 -2.10 -14.58 -7.28
N ARG A 48 -2.29 -15.36 -6.20
CA ARG A 48 -3.46 -15.24 -5.33
C ARG A 48 -3.25 -14.15 -4.27
N TYR A 49 -4.24 -13.27 -4.12
CA TYR A 49 -4.33 -12.28 -3.06
C TYR A 49 -5.79 -12.08 -2.65
N ASP A 50 -6.00 -11.48 -1.48
CA ASP A 50 -7.31 -11.03 -1.02
C ASP A 50 -7.65 -9.72 -1.74
N SER A 51 -8.44 -9.80 -2.82
CA SER A 51 -8.71 -8.65 -3.69
C SER A 51 -9.62 -7.61 -3.05
N GLU A 52 -10.52 -8.03 -2.18
CA GLU A 52 -11.39 -7.14 -1.42
C GLU A 52 -10.57 -6.31 -0.43
N LEU A 53 -9.70 -6.97 0.35
CA LEU A 53 -8.78 -6.27 1.25
C LEU A 53 -7.87 -5.31 0.48
N TYR A 54 -7.29 -5.76 -0.64
CA TYR A 54 -6.45 -4.90 -1.48
C TYR A 54 -7.18 -3.62 -1.91
N GLN A 55 -8.41 -3.74 -2.43
CA GLN A 55 -9.17 -2.56 -2.86
C GLN A 55 -9.55 -1.65 -1.70
N GLN A 56 -9.92 -2.22 -0.54
CA GLN A 56 -10.22 -1.47 0.66
C GLN A 56 -8.99 -0.67 1.13
N LEU A 57 -7.81 -1.29 1.18
CA LEU A 57 -6.57 -0.65 1.59
C LEU A 57 -6.16 0.45 0.63
N LEU A 58 -6.08 0.15 -0.68
CA LEU A 58 -5.63 1.12 -1.67
C LEU A 58 -6.55 2.34 -1.72
N ARG A 59 -7.86 2.12 -1.88
CA ARG A 59 -8.82 3.21 -2.06
C ARG A 59 -9.03 3.99 -0.77
N GLY A 60 -9.11 3.29 0.36
CA GLY A 60 -9.36 3.92 1.64
C GLY A 60 -8.20 4.78 2.10
N ALA A 61 -6.97 4.27 2.02
CA ALA A 61 -5.77 5.04 2.38
C ALA A 61 -5.62 6.28 1.49
N ILE A 62 -5.85 6.18 0.17
CA ILE A 62 -5.83 7.33 -0.75
C ILE A 62 -6.96 8.32 -0.44
N ALA A 63 -8.18 7.83 -0.16
CA ALA A 63 -9.31 8.70 0.13
C ALA A 63 -9.16 9.48 1.44
N GLN A 64 -8.46 8.92 2.42
CA GLN A 64 -8.28 9.51 3.75
C GLN A 64 -6.90 10.14 3.95
N HIS A 65 -6.06 10.20 2.91
CA HIS A 65 -4.65 10.56 3.06
C HIS A 65 -4.42 11.91 3.74
N GLU A 66 -5.22 12.94 3.46
CA GLU A 66 -5.07 14.25 4.10
C GLU A 66 -5.31 14.18 5.62
N ALA A 67 -6.37 13.48 6.04
CA ALA A 67 -6.69 13.30 7.45
C ALA A 67 -5.68 12.39 8.16
N LEU A 68 -5.10 11.41 7.45
CA LEU A 68 -4.03 10.56 7.97
C LEU A 68 -2.71 11.33 8.07
N ASP A 69 -2.40 12.19 7.10
CA ASP A 69 -1.22 13.05 7.10
C ASP A 69 -1.23 13.99 8.31
N GLU A 70 -2.39 14.56 8.66
CA GLU A 70 -2.56 15.37 9.88
C GLU A 70 -2.31 14.58 11.17
N GLN A 71 -2.63 13.28 11.20
CA GLN A 71 -2.37 12.41 12.35
C GLN A 71 -0.91 11.94 12.42
N ILE A 72 -0.29 11.71 11.26
CA ILE A 72 1.10 11.23 11.15
C ILE A 72 2.09 12.36 11.45
N ALA A 73 1.87 13.56 10.88
CA ALA A 73 2.78 14.70 10.98
C ALA A 73 3.29 15.00 12.41
N PRO A 74 2.46 15.06 13.47
CA PRO A 74 2.94 15.35 14.83
C PRO A 74 3.79 14.23 15.45
N GLN A 75 3.80 13.03 14.87
CA GLN A 75 4.60 11.89 15.34
C GLN A 75 5.97 11.81 14.66
N LEU A 76 6.24 12.67 13.67
CA LEU A 76 7.50 12.69 12.93
C LEU A 76 8.48 13.71 13.52
N ASP A 77 9.76 13.39 13.42
CA ASP A 77 10.89 14.27 13.76
C ASP A 77 11.26 15.23 12.63
N ARG A 78 10.59 15.10 11.48
CA ARG A 78 10.81 15.86 10.24
C ARG A 78 9.49 16.07 9.49
N ALA A 79 9.48 16.96 8.50
CA ALA A 79 8.26 17.22 7.73
C ALA A 79 7.87 16.00 6.86
N LEU A 80 6.56 15.81 6.61
CA LEU A 80 6.06 14.78 5.70
C LEU A 80 6.69 14.85 4.30
N ALA A 81 6.99 16.05 3.82
CA ALA A 81 7.63 16.29 2.52
C ALA A 81 9.08 15.77 2.44
N GLU A 82 9.71 15.49 3.58
CA GLU A 82 11.06 14.92 3.66
C GLU A 82 11.06 13.39 3.68
N LEU A 83 9.89 12.75 3.74
CA LEU A 83 9.79 11.30 3.63
C LEU A 83 10.05 10.87 2.19
N SER A 84 10.81 9.79 2.04
CA SER A 84 10.86 9.09 0.75
C SER A 84 9.46 8.55 0.41
N PRO A 85 9.13 8.38 -0.88
CA PRO A 85 7.83 7.86 -1.30
C PRO A 85 7.50 6.49 -0.69
N VAL A 86 8.52 5.67 -0.42
CA VAL A 86 8.36 4.37 0.24
C VAL A 86 8.00 4.54 1.71
N GLU A 87 8.75 5.36 2.47
CA GLU A 87 8.43 5.64 3.87
C GLU A 87 7.03 6.22 4.03
N TYR A 88 6.68 7.20 3.20
CA TYR A 88 5.34 7.78 3.18
C TYR A 88 4.26 6.72 2.94
N SER A 89 4.45 5.85 1.93
CA SER A 89 3.46 4.81 1.59
C SER A 89 3.30 3.76 2.70
N VAL A 90 4.40 3.41 3.39
CA VAL A 90 4.35 2.50 4.54
C VAL A 90 3.59 3.12 5.71
N LEU A 91 3.89 4.39 6.04
CA LEU A 91 3.22 5.10 7.13
C LEU A 91 1.74 5.30 6.84
N LEU A 92 1.39 5.72 5.62
CA LEU A 92 0.01 5.93 5.20
C LEU A 92 -0.81 4.63 5.27
N LEU A 93 -0.26 3.51 4.78
CA LEU A 93 -0.92 2.21 4.87
C LEU A 93 -1.09 1.76 6.31
N GLY A 94 -0.03 1.89 7.12
CA GLY A 94 -0.05 1.52 8.53
C GLY A 94 -1.07 2.32 9.32
N ALA A 95 -1.12 3.65 9.12
CA ALA A 95 -2.07 4.53 9.79
C ALA A 95 -3.52 4.23 9.40
N TYR A 96 -3.78 3.86 8.15
CA TYR A 96 -5.13 3.48 7.69
C TYR A 96 -5.63 2.16 8.30
N GLU A 97 -4.74 1.24 8.65
CA GLU A 97 -5.11 -0.07 9.21
C GLU A 97 -5.35 -0.09 10.73
N LEU A 98 -4.96 0.97 11.45
CA LEU A 98 -5.10 1.10 12.91
C LEU A 98 -6.48 1.64 13.31
#